data_AF-K8PSL0-F1
#
_entry.id   AF-K8PSL0-F1
#
_cell.length_a   1.000
_cell.length_b   1.000
_cell.length_c   1.000
_cell.angle_alpha   90.00
_cell.angle_beta   90.00
_cell.angle_gamma   90.00
#
_symmetry.space_group_name_H-M   'P 1'
#
loop_
_entity.id
_entity.type
_entity.pdbx_description
1 polymer ?
#
loop_
_entity_poly.entity_id
_entity_poly.type
_entity_poly.pdbx_seq_one_letter_code
_entity_poly.pdbx_strand_id
1 'polypeptide(L)'
;MFLTVGEMDKHVQLIADENQIVIHPTLKRLSRSYSVRVSEEIYIAPIKSVLSYAVALHELGHVLGPHQNSLRVLVRERAAWRWAKRNALVWSPRMQEHAETSIHWYEKNYRDIDKRQRSYLAIDDNSG
;
A
#
# COMPACT_ATOMS: atom_id res chain seq x y z
N MET A 1 21.26 12.75 -5.86
CA MET A 1 20.31 13.79 -5.42
C MET A 1 19.45 13.19 -4.33
N PHE A 2 19.27 13.87 -3.20
CA PHE A 2 18.43 13.40 -2.09
C PHE A 2 17.11 14.17 -2.10
N LEU A 3 15.98 13.47 -2.03
CA LEU A 3 14.67 14.10 -1.84
C LEU A 3 14.49 14.48 -0.38
N THR A 4 13.98 15.68 -0.17
CA THR A 4 13.51 16.14 1.14
C THR A 4 12.19 15.47 1.49
N VAL A 5 11.84 15.50 2.79
CA VAL A 5 10.54 15.02 3.27
C VAL A 5 9.39 15.78 2.59
N GLY A 6 9.52 17.10 2.44
CA GLY A 6 8.49 17.91 1.79
C GLY A 6 8.28 17.57 0.31
N GLU A 7 9.33 17.23 -0.43
CA GLU A 7 9.20 16.80 -1.82
C GLU A 7 8.50 15.43 -1.93
N MET A 8 8.85 14.50 -1.04
CA MET A 8 8.20 13.18 -0.99
C MET A 8 6.71 13.30 -0.62
N ASP A 9 6.39 14.17 0.34
CA ASP A 9 5.02 14.43 0.79
C ASP A 9 4.18 15.09 -0.30
N LYS A 10 4.69 16.16 -0.89
CA LYS A 10 4.05 16.85 -2.03
C LYS A 10 3.77 15.91 -3.20
N HIS A 11 4.70 15.00 -3.48
CA HIS A 11 4.53 14.03 -4.54
C HIS A 11 3.40 13.03 -4.28
N VAL A 12 3.31 12.50 -3.05
CA VAL A 12 2.21 11.60 -2.68
C VAL A 12 0.87 12.32 -2.71
N GLN A 13 0.82 13.57 -2.23
CA GLN A 13 -0.38 14.40 -2.28
C GLN A 13 -0.82 14.67 -3.72
N LEU A 14 0.11 15.00 -4.62
CA LEU A 14 -0.19 15.22 -6.04
C LEU A 14 -0.88 13.99 -6.66
N ILE A 15 -0.31 12.79 -6.45
CA ILE A 15 -0.91 11.55 -6.97
C ILE A 15 -2.31 11.35 -6.40
N ALA A 16 -2.50 11.57 -5.10
CA ALA A 16 -3.80 11.39 -4.48
C ALA A 16 -4.84 12.38 -5.03
N ASP A 17 -4.47 13.66 -5.15
CA ASP A 17 -5.34 14.71 -5.68
C ASP A 17 -5.75 14.44 -7.13
N GLU A 18 -4.79 14.06 -8.00
CA GLU A 18 -5.04 13.71 -9.41
C GLU A 18 -5.99 12.53 -9.59
N ASN A 19 -6.04 11.64 -8.60
CA ASN A 19 -6.87 10.42 -8.62
C ASN A 19 -8.07 10.51 -7.67
N GLN A 20 -8.36 11.70 -7.12
CA GLN A 20 -9.48 11.95 -6.21
C GLN A 20 -9.47 11.06 -4.96
N ILE A 21 -8.28 10.66 -4.51
CA ILE A 21 -8.09 9.82 -3.33
C ILE A 21 -8.00 10.69 -2.09
N VAL A 22 -8.83 10.40 -1.09
CA VAL A 22 -8.77 11.09 0.20
C VAL A 22 -7.70 10.44 1.08
N ILE A 23 -6.65 11.19 1.38
CA ILE A 23 -5.66 10.82 2.40
C ILE A 23 -6.13 11.36 3.75
N HIS A 24 -6.26 10.50 4.76
CA HIS A 24 -6.56 10.93 6.13
C HIS A 24 -5.28 11.11 6.97
N PRO A 25 -4.84 12.36 7.24
CA PRO A 25 -3.58 12.63 7.96
C PRO A 25 -3.67 12.40 9.48
N THR A 26 -4.84 12.08 10.04
CA THR A 26 -5.06 12.09 11.49
C THR A 26 -5.69 10.81 12.03
N LEU A 27 -4.84 9.84 12.37
CA LEU A 27 -4.98 9.09 13.62
C LEU A 27 -3.60 9.08 14.27
N LYS A 28 -3.42 9.82 15.38
CA LYS A 28 -2.17 9.94 16.17
C LYS A 28 -1.58 8.61 16.66
N ARG A 29 -2.11 7.46 16.25
CA ARG A 29 -1.81 6.13 16.80
C ARG A 29 -1.94 5.00 15.78
N LEU A 30 -1.60 5.22 14.51
CA LEU A 30 -1.37 4.11 13.58
C LEU A 30 0.11 4.09 13.16
N SER A 31 0.81 3.04 13.55
CA SER A 31 2.14 2.69 13.03
C SER A 31 2.06 1.99 11.66
N ARG A 32 0.88 1.98 11.03
CA ARG A 32 0.54 1.18 9.86
C ARG A 32 -0.40 1.96 8.95
N SER A 33 -0.14 1.87 7.66
CA SER A 33 -1.02 2.35 6.61
C SER A 33 -1.83 1.17 6.06
N TYR A 34 -3.04 1.41 5.56
CA TYR A 34 -3.84 0.42 4.85
C TYR A 34 -4.90 1.11 3.96
N SER A 35 -5.36 0.41 2.92
CA SER A 35 -6.44 0.84 2.02
C SER A 35 -7.69 -0.05 2.20
N VAL A 36 -8.88 0.55 2.14
CA VAL A 36 -10.17 -0.17 2.12
C VAL A 36 -10.78 0.02 0.73
N ARG A 37 -11.41 -1.01 0.16
CA ARG A 37 -11.91 -0.98 -1.24
C ARG A 37 -13.36 -0.54 -1.40
N VAL A 38 -14.10 -0.39 -0.29
CA VAL A 38 -15.52 0.00 -0.31
C VAL A 38 -15.68 1.52 -0.23
N SER A 39 -14.62 2.25 0.13
CA SER A 39 -14.51 3.70 0.11
C SER A 39 -13.12 4.03 -0.45
N GLU A 40 -12.96 5.04 -1.29
CA GLU A 40 -11.69 5.48 -1.91
C GLU A 40 -10.73 6.14 -0.88
N GLU A 41 -10.77 5.65 0.35
CA GLU A 41 -10.04 6.16 1.50
C GLU A 41 -8.76 5.36 1.71
N ILE A 42 -7.66 6.09 1.81
CA ILE A 42 -6.38 5.53 2.23
C ILE A 42 -5.87 6.25 3.47
N TYR A 43 -5.37 5.43 4.40
CA TYR A 43 -4.73 5.93 5.60
C TYR A 43 -3.23 5.86 5.38
N ILE A 44 -2.60 7.01 5.10
CA ILE A 44 -1.14 7.10 4.95
C ILE A 44 -0.56 7.72 6.22
N ALA A 45 0.34 6.99 6.89
CA ALA A 45 1.13 7.55 7.98
C ALA A 45 2.02 8.71 7.47
N PRO A 46 2.26 9.77 8.28
CA PRO A 46 3.04 10.93 7.82
C PRO A 46 4.40 10.53 7.25
N ILE A 47 4.77 11.12 6.11
CA ILE A 47 6.04 10.85 5.46
C ILE A 47 7.14 11.54 6.26
N LYS A 48 8.07 10.75 6.80
CA LYS A 48 9.19 11.21 7.64
C LYS A 48 10.55 10.76 7.12
N SER A 49 10.56 9.85 6.14
CA SER A 49 11.73 9.23 5.56
C SER A 49 11.41 8.59 4.21
N VAL A 50 12.44 8.14 3.50
CA VAL A 50 12.31 7.34 2.27
C VAL A 50 11.51 6.05 2.47
N LEU A 51 11.49 5.48 3.69
CA LEU A 51 10.75 4.25 3.98
C LEU A 51 9.25 4.52 4.12
N SER A 52 8.87 5.53 4.91
CA SER A 52 7.45 5.95 4.99
C SER A 52 6.92 6.43 3.64
N TYR A 53 7.77 7.04 2.82
CA TYR A 53 7.44 7.39 1.43
C TYR A 53 7.20 6.14 0.56
N ALA A 54 8.07 5.13 0.63
CA ALA A 54 7.87 3.87 -0.08
C ALA A 54 6.56 3.18 0.32
N VAL A 55 6.24 3.17 1.61
CA VAL A 55 4.99 2.61 2.14
C VAL A 55 3.78 3.41 1.66
N ALA A 56 3.84 4.74 1.67
CA ALA A 56 2.77 5.59 1.14
C ALA A 56 2.47 5.28 -0.34
N LEU A 57 3.51 5.12 -1.17
CA LEU A 57 3.36 4.72 -2.57
C LEU A 57 2.85 3.28 -2.73
N HIS A 58 3.17 2.38 -1.79
CA HIS A 58 2.64 1.02 -1.79
C HIS A 58 1.12 1.01 -1.54
N GLU A 59 0.63 1.81 -0.59
CA GLU A 59 -0.82 1.96 -0.38
C GLU A 59 -1.53 2.56 -1.59
N LEU A 60 -0.95 3.59 -2.22
CA LEU A 60 -1.45 4.10 -3.49
C LEU A 60 -1.44 3.01 -4.57
N GLY A 61 -0.45 2.12 -4.57
CA GLY A 61 -0.40 0.95 -5.45
C GLY A 61 -1.50 -0.09 -5.20
N HIS A 62 -2.11 -0.12 -4.01
CA HIS A 62 -3.30 -0.94 -3.76
C HIS A 62 -4.58 -0.38 -4.37
N VAL A 63 -4.61 0.93 -4.60
CA VAL A 63 -5.74 1.63 -5.25
C VAL A 63 -5.53 1.70 -6.77
N LEU A 64 -4.36 2.19 -7.20
CA LEU A 64 -4.05 2.54 -8.58
C LEU A 64 -3.29 1.44 -9.34
N GLY A 65 -2.77 0.44 -8.62
CA GLY A 65 -1.98 -0.62 -9.22
C GLY A 65 -2.81 -1.70 -9.91
N PRO A 66 -2.22 -2.42 -10.87
CA PRO A 66 -2.91 -3.54 -11.52
C PRO A 66 -3.08 -4.72 -10.55
N HIS A 67 -3.95 -5.67 -10.92
CA HIS A 67 -4.16 -6.95 -10.22
C HIS A 67 -4.69 -6.87 -8.79
N GLN A 68 -5.18 -5.70 -8.36
CA GLN A 68 -5.70 -5.54 -7.01
C GLN A 68 -7.00 -6.34 -6.78
N ASN A 69 -7.70 -6.76 -7.85
CA ASN A 69 -8.85 -7.67 -7.78
C ASN A 69 -8.47 -9.16 -7.64
N SER A 70 -7.18 -9.49 -7.59
CA SER A 70 -6.73 -10.88 -7.41
C SER A 70 -7.17 -11.43 -6.06
N LEU A 71 -7.65 -12.68 -6.04
CA LEU A 71 -7.94 -13.43 -4.80
C LEU A 71 -6.67 -13.84 -4.04
N ARG A 72 -5.50 -13.82 -4.69
CA ARG A 72 -4.22 -14.16 -4.08
C ARG A 72 -3.59 -12.92 -3.48
N VAL A 73 -3.44 -12.88 -2.16
CA VAL A 73 -2.84 -11.73 -1.44
C VAL A 73 -1.47 -11.40 -2.01
N LEU A 74 -0.61 -12.40 -2.16
CA LEU A 74 0.75 -12.21 -2.64
C LEU A 74 0.84 -11.55 -4.03
N VAL A 75 -0.16 -11.77 -4.89
CA VAL A 75 -0.24 -11.11 -6.21
C VAL A 75 -0.52 -9.62 -6.04
N ARG A 76 -1.47 -9.26 -5.17
CA ARG A 76 -1.83 -7.87 -4.87
C ARG A 76 -0.65 -7.11 -4.25
N GLU A 77 0.00 -7.70 -3.25
CA GLU A 77 1.19 -7.14 -2.59
C GLU A 77 2.33 -6.87 -3.58
N ARG A 78 2.68 -7.87 -4.40
CA ARG A 78 3.72 -7.73 -5.43
C ARG A 78 3.35 -6.70 -6.48
N ALA A 79 2.08 -6.58 -6.84
CA ALA A 79 1.63 -5.60 -7.83
C ALA A 79 1.68 -4.17 -7.27
N ALA A 80 1.28 -3.98 -6.01
CA ALA A 80 1.34 -2.70 -5.30
C ALA A 80 2.80 -2.21 -5.17
N TRP A 81 3.73 -3.05 -4.70
CA TRP A 81 5.15 -2.69 -4.63
C TRP A 81 5.78 -2.40 -6.00
N ARG A 82 5.40 -3.14 -7.04
CA ARG A 82 5.85 -2.85 -8.41
C ARG A 82 5.32 -1.51 -8.92
N TRP A 83 4.07 -1.18 -8.61
CA TRP A 83 3.49 0.12 -8.94
C TRP A 83 4.23 1.23 -8.18
N ALA A 84 4.46 1.06 -6.88
CA ALA A 84 5.18 2.03 -6.05
C ALA A 84 6.58 2.34 -6.61
N LYS A 85 7.34 1.29 -6.96
CA LYS A 85 8.69 1.44 -7.54
C LYS A 85 8.70 2.20 -8.85
N ARG A 86 7.69 2.01 -9.71
CA ARG A 86 7.60 2.71 -11.00
C ARG A 86 7.23 4.18 -10.87
N ASN A 87 6.46 4.53 -9.84
CA ASN A 87 5.97 5.89 -9.63
C ASN A 87 6.81 6.70 -8.62
N ALA A 88 7.81 6.08 -7.99
CA ALA A 88 8.67 6.81 -7.06
C ALA A 88 9.57 7.79 -7.81
N LEU A 89 9.69 9.02 -7.28
CA LEU A 89 10.66 10.02 -7.75
C LEU A 89 12.10 9.51 -7.58
N VAL A 90 12.35 8.74 -6.52
CA VAL A 90 13.59 8.01 -6.29
C VAL A 90 13.29 6.66 -5.64
N TRP A 91 13.96 5.60 -6.09
CA TRP A 91 13.86 4.29 -5.47
C TRP A 91 15.22 3.87 -4.91
N SER A 92 15.42 4.11 -3.61
CA SER A 92 16.70 3.81 -2.95
C SER A 92 16.86 2.32 -2.63
N PRO A 93 18.10 1.83 -2.43
CA PRO A 93 18.35 0.46 -1.97
C PRO A 93 17.60 0.10 -0.67
N ARG A 94 17.49 1.04 0.27
CA ARG A 94 16.73 0.84 1.52
C ARG A 94 15.24 0.61 1.29
N MET A 95 14.66 1.27 0.27
CA MET A 95 13.25 1.06 -0.11
C MET A 95 13.08 -0.31 -0.78
N GLN A 96 14.04 -0.71 -1.61
CA GLN A 96 14.05 -2.03 -2.24
C GLN A 96 14.11 -3.15 -1.18
N GLU A 97 15.05 -3.06 -0.23
CA GLU A 97 15.19 -4.02 0.87
C GLU A 97 13.93 -4.11 1.73
N HIS A 98 13.30 -2.96 2.03
CA HIS A 98 12.06 -2.92 2.78
C HIS A 98 10.90 -3.60 2.03
N ALA A 99 10.75 -3.31 0.74
CA ALA A 99 9.72 -3.95 -0.09
C ALA A 99 9.94 -5.48 -0.17
N GLU A 100 11.18 -5.93 -0.34
CA GLU A 100 11.53 -7.35 -0.37
C GLU A 100 11.25 -8.03 0.97
N THR A 101 11.61 -7.40 2.08
CA THR A 101 11.32 -7.90 3.44
C THR A 101 9.82 -8.03 3.67
N SER A 102 9.03 -7.05 3.21
CA SER A 102 7.57 -7.08 3.28
C SER A 102 7.00 -8.26 2.46
N ILE A 103 7.42 -8.41 1.21
CA ILE A 103 6.99 -9.52 0.34
C ILE A 103 7.38 -10.86 0.95
N HIS A 104 8.60 -11.00 1.47
CA HIS A 104 9.07 -12.24 2.08
C HIS A 104 8.26 -12.62 3.32
N TRP A 105 7.85 -11.63 4.12
CA TRP A 105 6.92 -11.87 5.23
C TRP A 105 5.59 -12.45 4.72
N TYR A 106 5.02 -11.90 3.65
CA TYR A 106 3.81 -12.46 3.05
C TYR A 106 4.04 -13.86 2.47
N GLU A 107 5.17 -14.14 1.83
CA GLU A 107 5.50 -15.48 1.32
C GLU A 107 5.58 -16.56 2.39
N LYS A 108 6.02 -16.18 3.60
CA LYS A 108 6.05 -17.09 4.74
C LYS A 108 4.66 -17.33 5.32
N ASN A 109 3.77 -16.34 5.24
CA ASN A 109 2.49 -16.33 5.95
C ASN A 109 1.25 -16.44 5.03
N TYR A 110 1.39 -16.49 3.70
CA TYR A 110 0.26 -16.33 2.76
C TYR A 110 -0.83 -17.39 2.93
N ARG A 111 -0.49 -18.62 3.32
CA ARG A 111 -1.46 -19.71 3.47
C ARG A 111 -2.50 -19.38 4.55
N ASP A 112 -2.06 -18.78 5.64
CA ASP A 112 -2.95 -18.38 6.75
C ASP A 112 -3.79 -17.16 6.38
N ILE A 113 -3.24 -16.25 5.58
CA ILE A 113 -3.93 -15.02 5.15
C ILE A 113 -4.98 -15.34 4.08
N ASP A 114 -4.62 -16.12 3.05
CA ASP A 114 -5.55 -16.53 1.98
C ASP A 114 -6.71 -17.36 2.56
N LYS A 115 -6.46 -18.22 3.56
CA LYS A 115 -7.52 -18.98 4.26
C LYS A 115 -8.51 -18.06 4.97
N ARG A 116 -8.01 -17.04 5.69
CA ARG A 116 -8.85 -16.04 6.37
C ARG A 116 -9.69 -15.23 5.39
N GLN A 117 -9.11 -14.77 4.28
CA GLN A 117 -9.86 -14.01 3.28
C GLN A 117 -10.94 -14.82 2.60
N ARG A 118 -10.68 -16.09 2.26
CA ARG A 118 -11.71 -16.98 1.71
C ARG A 118 -12.84 -17.23 2.71
N SER A 119 -12.53 -17.39 4.00
CA SER A 119 -13.58 -17.56 5.01
C SER A 119 -14.48 -16.33 5.16
N TYR A 120 -13.97 -15.11 4.95
CA TYR A 120 -14.79 -13.90 5.01
C TYR A 120 -15.74 -13.81 3.81
N LEU A 121 -15.22 -14.06 2.60
CA LEU A 121 -16.03 -14.07 1.38
C LEU A 121 -17.11 -15.17 1.40
N ALA A 122 -16.83 -16.33 1.99
CA ALA A 122 -17.79 -17.41 2.14
C ALA A 122 -18.91 -17.13 3.17
N ILE A 123 -18.72 -16.17 4.07
CA ILE A 123 -19.76 -15.74 5.03
C ILE A 123 -20.69 -14.71 4.37
N ASP A 124 -20.14 -13.82 3.53
CA ASP A 124 -20.93 -12.81 2.82
C ASP A 124 -21.88 -13.43 1.77
N ASP A 125 -21.51 -14.55 1.15
CA ASP A 125 -22.36 -15.29 0.19
C ASP A 125 -23.56 -16.02 0.85
N ASN A 126 -23.57 -16.19 2.17
CA ASN A 126 -24.62 -16.92 2.90
C ASN A 126 -25.60 -15.98 3.62
N SER A 127 -25.55 -14.68 3.31
CA SER A 127 -26.41 -13.63 3.86
C SER A 127 -27.48 -13.14 2.86
N GLY A 128 -27.73 -13.92 1.80
CA GLY A 128 -28.76 -13.68 0.78
C GLY A 128 -30.06 -14.44 1.05
#